data_AF-A0A951T9S2-F1
#
_entry.id   AF-A0A951T9S2-F1
#
_cell.length_a   1.000
_cell.length_b   1.000
_cell.length_c   1.000
_cell.angle_alpha   90.00
_cell.angle_beta   90.00
_cell.angle_gamma   90.00
#
_symmetry.space_group_name_H-M   'P 1'
#
loop_
_entity.id
_entity.type
_entity.pdbx_description
1 polymer ?
#
loop_
_entity_poly.entity_id
_entity_poly.type
_entity_poly.pdbx_seq_one_letter_code
_entity_poly.pdbx_strand_id
1 'polypeptide(L)'
;MLSVTGLAWGEWGEQTIALEPGWNAVFLEVQPPENGCAAVFAGLPVESVWYWNKRFEPTQFVQEPGNLVPKSPDWLAWFPEGSKDAFLTDLFAVNAGDCLLVQLGGDARQTLTLEGRREVRSLSWVPDSFNFVGFHVGTQAPPTFKRFFSNEKALTGQTIFRTGADGKNRQVLDPDSETLRQGEAYWIYCKGASDFSGPLKVEFPLREGLVFGELLREQSLKLANESDETRTVTVRLLPSSRPDKSDLSLPSLAGGVALSYYSLVSWSKFDEPLTFEMPPGRVQEIQLAVRRRDMPQSGDPGAQYESLLEVSDNKGMLYTIPVSAKGAVNYAGLWVGTVSLDAVSEAGNSFDPVTTKPVAQPFNFRIIVHVDASNNARILQHVSLMQVQAKLGPSPDDPDVQIETEPARYVLLTNDDLIPEYEGVSLRDGKLVGRRISAPAFSLTAPAALSGQINSQLTGTLQVDYKDPMNPFVHAFHPDHNNLDERYEQQLPEGVESYSFSRAITLNFAEQDPESLGLPEWGYELVGGAYSEKLTGVHVRDIHMSGTFRLTKVMDVPVLNDGR
;
A
#
# COMPACT_ATOMS: atom_id res chain seq x y z
N MET A 1 -7.27 29.99 -4.16
CA MET A 1 -6.64 29.01 -3.24
C MET A 1 -7.64 27.87 -3.14
N LEU A 2 -7.41 26.76 -3.84
CA LEU A 2 -8.34 25.62 -3.83
C LEU A 2 -8.38 25.04 -2.42
N SER A 3 -9.53 25.11 -1.75
CA SER A 3 -9.82 24.28 -0.59
C SER A 3 -10.03 22.86 -1.10
N VAL A 4 -9.03 22.00 -0.92
CA VAL A 4 -9.27 20.56 -0.94
C VAL A 4 -10.00 20.27 0.36
N THR A 5 -11.32 20.12 0.28
CA THR A 5 -12.10 19.43 1.31
C THR A 5 -11.59 17.99 1.37
N GLY A 6 -10.61 17.74 2.23
CA GLY A 6 -10.14 16.41 2.53
C GLY A 6 -11.24 15.67 3.30
N LEU A 7 -12.11 14.97 2.58
CA LEU A 7 -12.84 13.85 3.18
C LEU A 7 -11.79 12.93 3.81
N ALA A 8 -11.88 12.67 5.11
CA ALA A 8 -10.95 11.79 5.81
C ALA A 8 -11.05 10.38 5.20
N TRP A 9 -10.00 9.96 4.47
CA TRP A 9 -9.93 8.64 3.85
C TRP A 9 -9.31 7.65 4.81
N GLY A 10 -10.15 6.79 5.41
CA GLY A 10 -9.80 5.51 6.05
C GLY A 10 -8.95 5.59 7.33
N GLU A 11 -8.86 4.47 8.07
CA GLU A 11 -8.00 4.24 9.25
C GLU A 11 -8.53 4.87 10.56
N TRP A 12 -9.70 4.38 10.97
CA TRP A 12 -10.51 4.95 12.05
C TRP A 12 -10.06 4.49 13.43
N GLY A 13 -10.01 5.44 14.36
CA GLY A 13 -9.89 5.17 15.78
C GLY A 13 -10.69 6.17 16.61
N GLU A 14 -10.92 5.82 17.87
CA GLU A 14 -11.62 6.66 18.84
C GLU A 14 -10.61 7.35 19.77
N GLN A 15 -10.93 8.57 20.19
CA GLN A 15 -10.29 9.24 21.31
C GLN A 15 -11.35 9.75 22.27
N THR A 16 -11.20 9.38 23.54
CA THR A 16 -12.11 9.80 24.61
C THR A 16 -11.36 10.72 25.57
N ILE A 17 -11.91 11.91 25.84
CA ILE A 17 -11.32 12.92 26.73
C ILE A 17 -12.34 13.31 27.80
N ALA A 18 -11.97 13.20 29.07
CA ALA A 18 -12.78 13.68 30.18
C ALA A 18 -12.64 15.20 30.34
N LEU A 19 -13.76 15.91 30.39
CA LEU A 19 -13.83 17.37 30.58
C LEU A 19 -14.44 17.69 31.94
N GLU A 20 -13.72 18.42 32.78
CA GLU A 20 -14.22 18.95 34.05
C GLU A 20 -14.95 20.29 33.84
N PRO A 21 -15.91 20.67 34.71
CA PRO A 21 -16.47 22.02 34.69
C PRO A 21 -15.38 23.10 34.76
N GLY A 22 -15.46 24.10 33.89
CA GLY A 22 -14.44 25.14 33.72
C GLY A 22 -13.49 24.86 32.55
N TRP A 23 -12.25 25.34 32.66
CA TRP A 23 -11.25 25.22 31.59
C TRP A 23 -10.59 23.86 31.54
N ASN A 24 -10.45 23.31 30.34
CA ASN A 24 -9.75 22.05 30.06
C ASN A 24 -8.72 22.27 28.94
N ALA A 25 -7.49 21.84 29.15
CA ALA A 25 -6.46 21.84 28.11
C ALA A 25 -6.40 20.46 27.44
N VAL A 26 -6.83 20.38 26.19
CA VAL A 26 -7.01 19.10 25.47
C VAL A 26 -6.10 19.00 24.26
N PHE A 27 -5.65 17.79 23.95
CA PHE A 27 -4.84 17.45 22.78
C PHE A 27 -5.58 16.43 21.91
N LEU A 28 -5.77 16.74 20.63
CA LEU A 28 -6.51 15.88 19.71
C LEU A 28 -5.56 14.95 18.95
N GLU A 29 -5.82 13.65 18.97
CA GLU A 29 -5.08 12.60 18.23
C GLU A 29 -5.88 12.05 17.04
N VAL A 30 -7.17 12.40 16.97
CA VAL A 30 -8.14 11.95 15.97
C VAL A 30 -8.58 13.13 15.13
N GLN A 31 -8.63 12.93 13.81
CA GLN A 31 -9.14 13.86 12.82
C GLN A 31 -10.59 13.48 12.51
N PRO A 32 -11.58 14.22 13.04
CA PRO A 32 -12.97 13.94 12.75
C PRO A 32 -13.27 14.18 11.27
N PRO A 33 -14.19 13.39 10.66
CA PRO A 33 -14.64 13.61 9.29
C PRO A 33 -15.38 14.94 9.13
N GLU A 34 -16.25 15.26 10.09
CA GLU A 34 -16.88 16.55 10.26
C GLU A 34 -16.13 17.30 11.36
N ASN A 35 -15.18 18.13 10.94
CA ASN A 35 -14.22 18.76 11.83
C ASN A 35 -14.67 20.15 12.33
N GLY A 36 -15.90 20.56 11.99
CA GLY A 36 -16.47 21.83 12.42
C GLY A 36 -16.69 21.85 13.93
N CYS A 37 -16.32 22.95 14.61
CA CYS A 37 -16.41 23.02 16.07
C CYS A 37 -17.83 22.73 16.60
N ALA A 38 -18.87 23.23 15.92
CA ALA A 38 -20.25 22.99 16.31
C ALA A 38 -20.63 21.49 16.28
N ALA A 39 -20.11 20.74 15.32
CA ALA A 39 -20.35 19.30 15.21
C ALA A 39 -19.53 18.53 16.25
N VAL A 40 -18.24 18.86 16.40
CA VAL A 40 -17.32 18.19 17.33
C VAL A 40 -17.76 18.34 18.79
N PHE A 41 -18.27 19.51 19.17
CA PHE A 41 -18.72 19.78 20.54
C PHE A 41 -20.24 19.67 20.71
N ALA A 42 -20.95 19.09 19.74
CA ALA A 42 -22.39 18.92 19.79
C ALA A 42 -22.83 18.13 21.04
N GLY A 43 -23.90 18.59 21.69
CA GLY A 43 -24.46 17.94 22.88
C GLY A 43 -23.69 18.18 24.19
N LEU A 44 -22.52 18.84 24.14
CA LEU A 44 -21.78 19.24 25.32
C LEU A 44 -22.12 20.68 25.72
N PRO A 45 -22.20 21.01 27.02
CA PRO A 45 -22.45 22.37 27.50
C PRO A 45 -21.18 23.23 27.41
N VAL A 46 -20.53 23.29 26.24
CA VAL A 46 -19.32 24.09 26.02
C VAL A 46 -19.70 25.56 25.92
N GLU A 47 -18.99 26.43 26.65
CA GLU A 47 -19.19 27.89 26.62
C GLU A 47 -18.30 28.54 25.55
N SER A 48 -17.07 28.06 25.40
CA SER A 48 -16.13 28.52 24.36
C SER A 48 -14.98 27.52 24.15
N VAL A 49 -14.38 27.56 22.96
CA VAL A 49 -13.18 26.76 22.61
C VAL A 49 -12.14 27.67 22.01
N TRP A 50 -10.89 27.52 22.43
CA TRP A 50 -9.80 28.41 22.05
C TRP A 50 -8.62 27.61 21.52
N TYR A 51 -8.08 28.04 20.38
CA TYR A 51 -6.92 27.46 19.73
C TYR A 51 -5.78 28.47 19.68
N TRP A 52 -4.59 28.07 20.13
CA TRP A 52 -3.40 28.91 20.12
C TRP A 52 -2.76 28.95 18.73
N ASN A 53 -2.90 30.07 18.03
CA ASN A 53 -2.38 30.28 16.68
C ASN A 53 -0.91 30.71 16.71
N LYS A 54 0.00 29.72 16.62
CA LYS A 54 1.46 29.90 16.68
C LYS A 54 2.07 30.78 15.56
N ARG A 55 1.31 31.23 14.56
CA ARG A 55 1.83 31.90 13.34
C ARG A 55 1.99 33.42 13.43
N PHE A 56 1.76 34.05 14.58
CA PHE A 56 1.99 35.50 14.71
C PHE A 56 3.26 35.79 15.51
N GLU A 57 4.30 36.29 14.82
CA GLU A 57 5.39 37.00 15.48
C GLU A 57 5.03 38.48 15.64
N PRO A 58 5.32 39.13 16.79
CA PRO A 58 5.36 40.58 16.88
C PRO A 58 6.67 41.12 16.28
N THR A 59 6.92 40.89 14.99
CA THR A 59 8.05 41.50 14.26
C THR A 59 7.57 42.20 12.99
N GLN A 60 6.73 43.23 13.17
CA GLN A 60 6.79 44.41 12.31
C GLN A 60 7.10 45.62 13.18
N PHE A 61 8.32 46.14 13.03
CA PHE A 61 8.65 47.49 13.43
C PHE A 61 7.77 48.43 12.60
N VAL A 62 6.61 48.82 13.11
CA VAL A 62 5.73 49.76 12.41
C VAL A 62 6.26 51.16 12.65
N GLN A 63 6.78 51.75 11.58
CA GLN A 63 7.41 53.07 11.56
C GLN A 63 6.37 54.22 11.54
N GLU A 64 5.08 53.92 11.37
CA GLU A 64 4.00 54.91 11.28
C GLU A 64 2.98 54.80 12.45
N PRO A 65 2.88 55.81 13.33
CA PRO A 65 1.97 55.81 14.48
C PRO A 65 0.47 55.93 14.16
N GLY A 66 0.09 56.08 12.88
CA GLY A 66 -1.24 56.51 12.46
C GLY A 66 -2.30 55.40 12.31
N ASN A 67 -1.89 54.13 12.29
CA ASN A 67 -2.84 53.01 12.22
C ASN A 67 -2.19 51.72 12.72
N LEU A 68 -2.20 51.54 14.04
CA LEU A 68 -1.82 50.30 14.71
C LEU A 68 -3.00 49.84 15.54
N VAL A 69 -3.83 48.97 14.98
CA VAL A 69 -4.68 48.10 15.78
C VAL A 69 -4.00 46.73 15.76
N PRO A 70 -3.24 46.36 16.80
CA PRO A 70 -2.98 44.95 17.03
C PRO A 70 -4.30 44.36 17.53
N LYS A 71 -5.13 43.85 16.62
CA LYS A 71 -6.11 42.83 17.02
C LYS A 71 -5.27 41.60 17.33
N SER A 72 -5.03 41.30 18.61
CA SER A 72 -4.28 40.12 19.07
C SER A 72 -4.82 38.85 18.40
N PRO A 73 -4.15 38.30 17.36
CA PRO A 73 -4.62 37.13 16.64
C PRO A 73 -4.01 35.83 17.19
N ASP A 74 -3.44 35.88 18.40
CA ASP A 74 -2.74 34.76 19.03
C ASP A 74 -3.69 33.60 19.38
N TRP A 75 -4.98 33.90 19.49
CA TRP A 75 -6.03 32.93 19.73
C TRP A 75 -7.09 33.01 18.65
N LEU A 76 -7.49 31.84 18.16
CA LEU A 76 -8.77 31.66 17.50
C LEU A 76 -9.76 31.13 18.52
N ALA A 77 -11.00 31.60 18.48
CA ALA A 77 -12.06 31.23 19.40
C ALA A 77 -13.32 30.76 18.66
N TRP A 78 -14.00 29.78 19.23
CA TRP A 78 -15.33 29.34 18.84
C TRP A 78 -16.29 29.50 20.01
N PHE A 79 -17.47 30.03 19.72
CA PHE A 79 -18.58 30.14 20.66
C PHE A 79 -19.82 29.44 20.09
N PRO A 80 -20.62 28.74 20.91
CA PRO A 80 -21.83 28.06 20.45
C PRO A 80 -22.84 28.99 19.80
N GLU A 81 -23.61 28.47 18.84
CA GLU A 81 -24.73 29.18 18.23
C GLU A 81 -25.76 29.58 19.30
N GLY A 82 -26.12 30.86 19.34
CA GLY A 82 -27.00 31.43 20.38
C GLY A 82 -26.28 32.04 21.58
N SER A 83 -24.96 31.88 21.70
CA SER A 83 -24.14 32.68 22.62
C SER A 83 -24.19 34.17 22.25
N LYS A 84 -24.18 35.05 23.26
CA LYS A 84 -24.02 36.50 23.05
C LYS A 84 -22.70 36.85 22.32
N ASP A 85 -21.71 35.97 22.41
CA ASP A 85 -20.35 36.14 21.89
C ASP A 85 -20.16 35.36 20.57
N ALA A 86 -21.21 34.74 20.01
CA ALA A 86 -21.14 33.97 18.76
C ALA A 86 -20.54 34.74 17.57
N PHE A 87 -20.70 36.07 17.55
CA PHE A 87 -20.14 36.96 16.53
C PHE A 87 -18.61 37.12 16.60
N LEU A 88 -17.98 36.68 17.69
CA LEU A 88 -16.53 36.68 17.88
C LEU A 88 -15.85 35.41 17.37
N THR A 89 -16.62 34.43 16.87
CA THR A 89 -16.08 33.17 16.36
C THR A 89 -15.20 33.38 15.13
N ASP A 90 -13.96 32.92 15.21
CA ASP A 90 -12.99 32.83 14.10
C ASP A 90 -12.27 31.47 14.03
N LEU A 91 -12.50 30.59 15.01
CA LEU A 91 -12.19 29.16 14.95
C LEU A 91 -13.42 28.40 14.41
N PHE A 92 -13.33 27.89 13.18
CA PHE A 92 -14.44 27.19 12.54
C PHE A 92 -14.29 25.66 12.54
N ALA A 93 -13.06 25.17 12.68
CA ALA A 93 -12.75 23.74 12.63
C ALA A 93 -11.57 23.39 13.54
N VAL A 94 -11.55 22.15 14.01
CA VAL A 94 -10.48 21.54 14.82
C VAL A 94 -9.90 20.33 14.11
N ASN A 95 -8.61 20.07 14.26
CA ASN A 95 -7.92 19.01 13.54
C ASN A 95 -7.11 18.14 14.50
N ALA A 96 -6.73 16.94 14.04
CA ALA A 96 -5.75 16.15 14.78
C ALA A 96 -4.44 16.94 14.93
N GLY A 97 -3.79 16.76 16.07
CA GLY A 97 -2.61 17.50 16.51
C GLY A 97 -2.91 18.87 17.13
N ASP A 98 -4.15 19.36 17.07
CA ASP A 98 -4.50 20.63 17.70
C ASP A 98 -4.52 20.50 19.23
N CYS A 99 -4.06 21.57 19.90
CA CYS A 99 -4.16 21.74 21.35
C CYS A 99 -5.17 22.86 21.62
N LEU A 100 -6.20 22.56 22.40
CA LEU A 100 -7.34 23.47 22.62
C LEU A 100 -7.52 23.76 24.11
N LEU A 101 -8.02 24.95 24.43
CA LEU A 101 -8.64 25.26 25.71
C LEU A 101 -10.16 25.20 25.54
N VAL A 102 -10.81 24.26 26.22
CA VAL A 102 -12.27 24.06 26.18
C VAL A 102 -12.86 24.51 27.50
N GLN A 103 -13.70 25.53 27.47
CA GLN A 103 -14.47 25.97 28.64
C GLN A 103 -15.79 25.20 28.68
N LEU A 104 -15.91 24.28 29.61
CA LEU A 104 -17.13 23.52 29.86
C LEU A 104 -17.98 24.23 30.91
N GLY A 105 -19.23 24.54 30.58
CA GLY A 105 -20.23 25.03 31.53
C GLY A 105 -20.84 23.91 32.37
N GLY A 106 -21.79 24.28 33.22
CA GLY A 106 -22.46 23.35 34.14
C GLY A 106 -21.60 22.97 35.36
N ASP A 107 -22.01 21.93 36.08
CA ASP A 107 -21.42 21.49 37.36
C ASP A 107 -21.00 20.01 37.38
N ALA A 108 -21.14 19.31 36.25
CA ALA A 108 -20.82 17.89 36.11
C ALA A 108 -19.76 17.63 35.03
N ARG A 109 -18.88 16.67 35.29
CA ARG A 109 -17.91 16.16 34.31
C ARG A 109 -18.62 15.61 33.07
N GLN A 110 -18.10 15.94 31.89
CA GLN A 110 -18.57 15.44 30.61
C GLN A 110 -17.47 14.66 29.89
N THR A 111 -17.84 13.96 28.83
CA THR A 111 -16.89 13.19 27.99
C THR A 111 -16.99 13.68 26.56
N LEU A 112 -15.86 14.12 26.01
CA LEU A 112 -15.71 14.38 24.58
C LEU A 112 -15.22 13.09 23.92
N THR A 113 -16.02 12.56 22.99
CA THR A 113 -15.66 11.41 22.16
C THR A 113 -15.42 11.88 20.74
N LEU A 114 -14.25 11.56 20.20
CA LEU A 114 -13.86 11.85 18.83
C LEU A 114 -13.69 10.55 18.08
N GLU A 115 -14.38 10.42 16.96
CA GLU A 115 -14.24 9.32 16.03
C GLU A 115 -13.74 9.86 14.69
N GLY A 116 -12.72 9.21 14.12
CA GLY A 116 -12.09 9.73 12.92
C GLY A 116 -10.78 9.04 12.61
N ARG A 117 -10.05 9.62 11.65
CA ARG A 117 -8.74 9.12 11.26
C ARG A 117 -7.71 9.43 12.34
N ARG A 118 -6.89 8.46 12.76
CA ARG A 118 -5.77 8.74 13.68
C ARG A 118 -4.71 9.58 12.95
N GLU A 119 -4.06 10.52 13.61
CA GLU A 119 -2.90 11.19 13.02
C GLU A 119 -1.77 11.32 14.04
N VAL A 120 -0.54 11.09 13.58
CA VAL A 120 0.67 11.39 14.34
C VAL A 120 1.31 12.62 13.71
N ARG A 121 1.14 13.78 14.35
CA ARG A 121 1.69 15.05 13.84
C ARG A 121 3.03 15.37 14.50
N SER A 122 3.96 15.86 13.69
CA SER A 122 5.22 16.42 14.19
C SER A 122 4.95 17.68 15.01
N LEU A 123 5.55 17.77 16.19
CA LEU A 123 5.50 18.97 17.02
C LEU A 123 6.42 20.06 16.45
N SER A 124 5.92 21.29 16.40
CA SER A 124 6.70 22.48 16.04
C SER A 124 6.83 23.37 17.27
N TRP A 125 8.07 23.56 17.71
CA TRP A 125 8.43 24.41 18.85
C TRP A 125 8.81 25.82 18.40
N VAL A 126 8.26 26.82 19.07
CA VAL A 126 8.72 28.20 18.99
C VAL A 126 9.83 28.40 20.03
N PRO A 127 11.05 28.75 19.61
CA PRO A 127 12.17 28.92 20.52
C PRO A 127 11.97 30.12 21.45
N ASP A 128 12.53 30.02 22.65
CA ASP A 128 12.54 31.04 23.70
C ASP A 128 11.14 31.56 24.11
N SER A 129 10.12 30.71 23.93
CA SER A 129 8.71 31.02 24.19
C SER A 129 7.98 29.86 24.86
N PHE A 130 6.82 30.18 25.46
CA PHE A 130 5.84 29.18 25.88
C PHE A 130 5.12 28.61 24.67
N ASN A 131 4.99 27.29 24.66
CA ASN A 131 4.33 26.52 23.62
C ASN A 131 3.15 25.76 24.23
N PHE A 132 1.99 25.83 23.58
CA PHE A 132 0.85 24.98 23.92
C PHE A 132 0.92 23.69 23.08
N VAL A 133 1.17 22.57 23.76
CA VAL A 133 1.51 21.28 23.13
C VAL A 133 0.92 20.09 23.90
N GLY A 134 0.62 19.01 23.18
CA GLY A 134 0.25 17.71 23.73
C GLY A 134 1.16 16.61 23.18
N PHE A 135 1.07 15.42 23.75
CA PHE A 135 1.98 14.32 23.44
C PHE A 135 1.23 12.98 23.27
N HIS A 136 1.79 12.12 22.43
CA HIS A 136 1.33 10.76 22.19
C HIS A 136 1.77 9.81 23.32
N VAL A 137 1.04 9.88 24.43
CA VAL A 137 1.27 9.06 25.63
C VAL A 137 0.07 8.17 25.92
N GLY A 138 0.34 6.95 26.36
CA GLY A 138 -0.69 5.99 26.75
C GLY A 138 -1.13 6.18 28.21
N THR A 139 -2.20 5.46 28.59
CA THR A 139 -2.67 5.40 29.99
C THR A 139 -1.88 4.42 30.86
N GLN A 140 -1.14 3.50 30.24
CA GLN A 140 -0.30 2.52 30.92
C GLN A 140 1.07 3.14 31.22
N ALA A 141 1.46 3.14 32.50
CA ALA A 141 2.74 3.68 32.98
C ALA A 141 3.08 5.09 32.44
N PRO A 142 2.19 6.09 32.64
CA PRO A 142 2.38 7.43 32.10
C PRO A 142 3.71 8.05 32.60
N PRO A 143 4.51 8.67 31.73
CA PRO A 143 5.81 9.20 32.10
C PRO A 143 5.68 10.45 32.97
N THR A 144 6.62 10.64 33.91
CA THR A 144 6.74 11.89 34.65
C THR A 144 7.33 12.98 33.76
N PHE A 145 7.02 14.25 34.03
CA PHE A 145 7.53 15.37 33.21
C PHE A 145 9.06 15.37 33.13
N LYS A 146 9.75 15.14 34.25
CA LYS A 146 11.23 15.11 34.27
C LYS A 146 11.78 13.96 33.43
N ARG A 147 11.17 12.77 33.53
CA ARG A 147 11.61 11.58 32.79
C ARG A 147 11.31 11.70 31.30
N PHE A 148 10.23 12.37 30.93
CA PHE A 148 9.87 12.58 29.53
C PHE A 148 10.85 13.54 28.84
N PHE A 149 11.25 14.63 29.51
CA PHE A 149 12.16 15.63 28.97
C PHE A 149 13.63 15.41 29.38
N SER A 150 14.03 14.23 29.86
CA SER A 150 15.36 14.01 30.48
C SER A 150 16.53 14.29 29.54
N ASN A 151 16.36 14.03 28.24
CA ASN A 151 17.43 14.11 27.23
C ASN A 151 17.26 15.25 26.21
N GLU A 152 16.28 16.15 26.41
CA GLU A 152 16.06 17.31 25.54
C GLU A 152 16.43 18.62 26.25
N LYS A 153 17.62 19.15 25.94
CA LYS A 153 18.22 20.33 26.58
C LYS A 153 17.33 21.59 26.52
N ALA A 154 16.55 21.75 25.45
CA ALA A 154 15.67 22.91 25.30
C ALA A 154 14.45 22.85 26.25
N LEU A 155 14.11 21.66 26.77
CA LEU A 155 12.90 21.41 27.56
C LEU A 155 13.21 20.93 28.99
N THR A 156 14.38 20.34 29.24
CA THR A 156 14.78 19.89 30.58
C THR A 156 14.78 21.06 31.57
N GLY A 157 14.08 20.88 32.69
CA GLY A 157 14.01 21.86 33.77
C GLY A 157 13.30 23.16 33.43
N GLN A 158 12.60 23.23 32.29
CA GLN A 158 11.83 24.40 31.90
C GLN A 158 10.49 24.47 32.64
N THR A 159 9.91 25.67 32.70
CA THR A 159 8.62 25.90 33.35
C THR A 159 7.50 25.23 32.57
N ILE A 160 6.67 24.47 33.29
CA ILE A 160 5.50 23.78 32.75
C ILE A 160 4.27 24.25 33.51
N PHE A 161 3.21 24.60 32.80
CA PHE A 161 1.86 24.79 33.36
C PHE A 161 0.90 23.76 32.79
N ARG A 162 -0.01 23.33 33.67
CA ARG A 162 -1.14 22.46 33.34
C ARG A 162 -2.42 23.08 33.85
N THR A 163 -3.53 22.79 33.18
CA THR A 163 -4.85 23.19 33.65
C THR A 163 -5.31 22.22 34.73
N GLY A 164 -5.58 22.73 35.93
CA GLY A 164 -6.09 21.96 37.06
C GLY A 164 -7.58 21.63 36.89
N ALA A 165 -8.07 20.70 37.72
CA ALA A 165 -9.48 20.33 37.76
C ALA A 165 -10.41 21.47 38.23
N ASP A 166 -9.84 22.54 38.79
CA ASP A 166 -10.53 23.78 39.14
C ASP A 166 -10.62 24.78 37.95
N GLY A 167 -10.19 24.37 36.76
CA GLY A 167 -10.18 25.19 35.56
C GLY A 167 -9.12 26.29 35.57
N LYS A 168 -8.10 26.21 36.45
CA LYS A 168 -7.03 27.21 36.52
C LYS A 168 -5.70 26.63 36.09
N ASN A 169 -4.89 27.43 35.40
CA ASN A 169 -3.52 27.05 35.12
C ASN A 169 -2.69 27.08 36.40
N ARG A 170 -2.03 25.96 36.70
CA ARG A 170 -1.06 25.85 37.79
C ARG A 170 0.28 25.40 37.25
N GLN A 171 1.36 25.89 37.87
CA GLN A 171 2.69 25.42 37.56
C GLN A 171 2.85 23.98 38.07
N VAL A 172 3.55 23.15 37.30
CA VAL A 172 4.06 21.85 37.75
C VAL A 172 5.27 22.11 38.64
N LEU A 173 5.13 21.88 39.94
CA LEU A 173 6.18 22.16 40.92
C LEU A 173 7.04 20.93 41.23
N ASP A 174 6.47 19.74 41.05
CA ASP A 174 7.17 18.46 41.25
C ASP A 174 7.16 17.62 39.97
N PRO A 175 8.03 17.92 39.00
CA PRO A 175 8.10 17.19 37.73
C PRO A 175 8.62 15.74 37.89
N ASP A 176 9.11 15.36 39.07
CA ASP A 176 9.52 13.99 39.40
C ASP A 176 8.33 13.08 39.73
N SER A 177 7.22 13.62 40.23
CA SER A 177 6.03 12.85 40.60
C SER A 177 4.80 13.11 39.72
N GLU A 178 4.69 14.30 39.12
CA GLU A 178 3.60 14.61 38.20
C GLU A 178 3.82 13.97 36.81
N THR A 179 2.78 13.29 36.30
CA THR A 179 2.82 12.60 35.01
C THR A 179 2.08 13.34 33.90
N LEU A 180 2.55 13.14 32.67
CA LEU A 180 1.77 13.44 31.47
C LEU A 180 0.53 12.54 31.40
N ARG A 181 -0.51 13.00 30.70
CA ARG A 181 -1.76 12.25 30.51
C ARG A 181 -2.18 12.29 29.05
N GLN A 182 -2.77 11.19 28.59
CA GLN A 182 -3.34 11.11 27.26
C GLN A 182 -4.42 12.17 27.07
N GLY A 183 -4.40 12.84 25.92
CA GLY A 183 -5.39 13.86 25.57
C GLY A 183 -5.30 15.18 26.35
N GLU A 184 -4.29 15.37 27.21
CA GLU A 184 -4.05 16.64 27.92
C GLU A 184 -3.00 17.48 27.17
N ALA A 185 -3.22 18.80 27.11
CA ALA A 185 -2.27 19.76 26.58
C ALA A 185 -1.62 20.61 27.71
N TYR A 186 -0.41 21.08 27.45
CA TYR A 186 0.44 21.76 28.43
C TYR A 186 1.07 23.01 27.86
N TRP A 187 1.29 23.99 28.72
CA TRP A 187 2.14 25.15 28.41
C TRP A 187 3.56 24.86 28.86
N ILE A 188 4.49 24.77 27.91
CA ILE A 188 5.88 24.42 28.18
C ILE A 188 6.79 25.49 27.59
N TYR A 189 7.68 26.03 28.41
CA TYR A 189 8.71 26.94 27.92
C TYR A 189 9.79 26.16 27.17
N CYS A 190 10.14 26.58 25.97
CA CYS A 190 11.22 25.98 25.16
C CYS A 190 12.38 26.95 25.08
N LYS A 191 13.55 26.57 25.62
CA LYS A 191 14.75 27.40 25.61
C LYS A 191 15.63 27.04 24.42
N GLY A 192 15.61 27.85 23.36
CA GLY A 192 16.19 27.52 22.07
C GLY A 192 15.31 26.61 21.20
N ALA A 193 15.84 26.16 20.07
CA ALA A 193 15.13 25.32 19.11
C ALA A 193 15.09 23.85 19.55
N SER A 194 14.00 23.14 19.22
CA SER A 194 13.83 21.70 19.43
C SER A 194 12.90 21.11 18.37
N ASP A 195 13.14 19.86 17.99
CA ASP A 195 12.25 19.01 17.19
C ASP A 195 11.66 17.85 18.02
N PHE A 196 11.80 17.92 19.35
CA PHE A 196 11.43 16.85 20.26
C PHE A 196 9.92 16.60 20.27
N SER A 197 9.52 15.38 19.95
CA SER A 197 8.11 14.95 19.97
C SER A 197 7.82 13.88 21.03
N GLY A 198 8.86 13.46 21.76
CA GLY A 198 8.79 12.45 22.80
C GLY A 198 10.08 11.61 22.83
N PRO A 199 10.29 10.85 23.92
CA PRO A 199 11.50 10.06 24.10
C PRO A 199 11.62 8.82 23.19
N LEU A 200 10.52 8.40 22.55
CA LEU A 200 10.53 7.45 21.44
C LEU A 200 10.08 8.20 20.19
N LYS A 201 11.00 8.49 19.28
CA LYS A 201 10.68 9.15 18.01
C LYS A 201 10.21 8.11 17.00
N VAL A 202 9.12 8.44 16.31
CA VAL A 202 8.48 7.60 15.29
C VAL A 202 8.45 8.37 13.98
N GLU A 203 9.05 7.80 12.94
CA GLU A 203 9.16 8.41 11.60
C GLU A 203 8.66 7.44 10.53
N PHE A 204 7.87 7.95 9.59
CA PHE A 204 7.35 7.21 8.44
C PHE A 204 7.24 8.17 7.23
N PRO A 205 7.20 7.66 5.98
CA PRO A 205 7.52 8.46 4.79
C PRO A 205 6.50 9.56 4.46
N LEU A 206 5.22 9.31 4.73
CA LEU A 206 4.13 10.21 4.41
C LEU A 206 3.49 10.72 5.69
N ARG A 207 3.16 12.03 5.74
CA ARG A 207 2.49 12.64 6.89
C ARG A 207 1.20 11.94 7.29
N GLU A 208 0.51 11.35 6.31
CA GLU A 208 -0.79 10.71 6.44
C GLU A 208 -0.74 9.29 7.03
N GLY A 209 0.45 8.70 7.20
CA GLY A 209 0.62 7.33 7.68
C GLY A 209 1.32 6.45 6.65
N LEU A 210 1.06 5.14 6.71
CA LEU A 210 1.59 4.14 5.78
C LEU A 210 0.58 3.87 4.67
N VAL A 211 0.61 4.71 3.62
CA VAL A 211 -0.33 4.65 2.50
C VAL A 211 0.29 3.88 1.32
N PHE A 212 -0.13 2.63 1.11
CA PHE A 212 0.38 1.78 0.02
C PHE A 212 -0.35 1.99 -1.32
N GLY A 213 -1.61 2.44 -1.28
CA GLY A 213 -2.43 2.54 -2.49
C GLY A 213 -2.46 1.22 -3.29
N GLU A 214 -2.49 1.33 -4.62
CA GLU A 214 -2.54 0.18 -5.52
C GLU A 214 -1.15 -0.35 -5.91
N LEU A 215 -0.15 0.52 -5.98
CA LEU A 215 1.15 0.23 -6.60
C LEU A 215 2.32 0.16 -5.61
N LEU A 216 2.26 0.93 -4.52
CA LEU A 216 3.36 0.91 -3.55
C LEU A 216 3.32 -0.44 -2.82
N ARG A 217 4.49 -1.07 -2.75
CA ARG A 217 4.66 -2.42 -2.20
C ARG A 217 5.26 -2.39 -0.81
N GLU A 218 6.20 -1.48 -0.59
CA GLU A 218 7.06 -1.47 0.59
C GLU A 218 7.22 -0.05 1.15
N GLN A 219 7.31 0.06 2.47
CA GLN A 219 7.59 1.30 3.20
C GLN A 219 8.38 0.98 4.47
N SER A 220 9.17 1.94 4.95
CA SER A 220 9.91 1.82 6.20
C SER A 220 9.23 2.56 7.35
N LEU A 221 9.14 1.91 8.51
CA LEU A 221 8.88 2.56 9.80
C LEU A 221 10.22 2.69 10.55
N LYS A 222 10.59 3.91 10.94
CA LYS A 222 11.80 4.16 11.71
C LYS A 222 11.46 4.61 13.12
N LEU A 223 12.12 3.98 14.08
CA LEU A 223 11.95 4.21 15.50
C LEU A 223 13.30 4.59 16.10
N ALA A 224 13.35 5.63 16.91
CA ALA A 224 14.56 6.04 17.61
C ALA A 224 14.29 6.24 19.10
N ASN A 225 15.08 5.59 19.95
CA ASN A 225 15.08 5.88 21.37
C ASN A 225 15.94 7.12 21.63
N GLU A 226 15.29 8.25 21.84
CA GLU A 226 15.92 9.54 22.13
C GLU A 226 16.03 9.80 23.63
N SER A 227 15.76 8.81 24.49
CA SER A 227 15.97 8.92 25.94
C SER A 227 17.31 8.35 26.41
N ASP A 228 17.59 8.54 27.70
CA ASP A 228 18.73 8.05 28.45
C ASP A 228 18.52 6.67 29.09
N GLU A 229 17.34 6.05 28.87
CA GLU A 229 16.99 4.73 29.40
C GLU A 229 16.70 3.73 28.28
N THR A 230 16.93 2.44 28.55
CA THR A 230 16.47 1.36 27.66
C THR A 230 14.95 1.27 27.67
N ARG A 231 14.37 1.11 26.47
CA ARG A 231 12.92 0.95 26.24
C ARG A 231 12.65 -0.39 25.60
N THR A 232 11.62 -1.08 26.09
CA THR A 232 11.03 -2.22 25.40
C THR A 232 9.91 -1.68 24.54
N VAL A 233 10.08 -1.73 23.21
CA VAL A 233 9.12 -1.21 22.24
C VAL A 233 8.37 -2.36 21.59
N THR A 234 7.06 -2.20 21.49
CA THR A 234 6.13 -3.14 20.88
C THR A 234 5.45 -2.48 19.68
N VAL A 235 5.45 -3.15 18.53
CA VAL A 235 4.72 -2.74 17.33
C VAL A 235 3.69 -3.80 17.01
N ARG A 236 2.41 -3.43 16.86
CA ARG A 236 1.35 -4.37 16.50
C ARG A 236 0.38 -3.76 15.49
N LEU A 237 -0.20 -4.62 14.66
CA LEU A 237 -1.24 -4.25 13.72
C LEU A 237 -2.61 -4.45 14.36
N LEU A 238 -3.47 -3.44 14.27
CA LEU A 238 -4.81 -3.41 14.82
C LEU A 238 -5.84 -3.18 13.69
N PRO A 239 -7.07 -3.68 13.85
CA PRO A 239 -8.16 -3.35 12.91
C PRO A 239 -8.51 -1.85 12.96
N SER A 240 -9.01 -1.33 11.84
CA SER A 240 -9.65 0.00 11.76
C SER A 240 -11.03 -0.06 12.43
N SER A 241 -11.35 0.90 13.30
CA SER A 241 -12.65 1.02 13.98
C SER A 241 -13.63 1.85 13.15
N ARG A 242 -13.83 1.47 11.89
CA ARG A 242 -14.60 2.26 10.92
C ARG A 242 -16.11 2.27 11.23
N PRO A 243 -16.77 3.44 11.29
CA PRO A 243 -18.22 3.52 11.49
C PRO A 243 -18.99 3.12 10.21
N ASP A 244 -20.29 2.81 10.37
CA ASP A 244 -21.15 2.39 9.26
C ASP A 244 -21.30 3.48 8.16
N LYS A 245 -21.33 3.03 6.90
CA LYS A 245 -21.12 3.88 5.69
C LYS A 245 -22.11 5.02 5.47
N SER A 246 -23.28 5.04 6.12
CA SER A 246 -24.42 5.85 5.65
C SER A 246 -24.21 7.36 5.73
N ASP A 247 -23.35 7.82 6.65
CA ASP A 247 -23.39 9.23 7.05
C ASP A 247 -22.22 10.06 6.50
N LEU A 248 -21.22 9.43 5.87
CA LEU A 248 -19.93 10.07 5.56
C LEU A 248 -19.43 9.91 4.11
N SER A 249 -20.24 9.34 3.21
CA SER A 249 -19.89 9.13 1.79
C SER A 249 -18.55 8.41 1.56
N LEU A 250 -18.20 7.50 2.46
CA LEU A 250 -16.90 6.85 2.44
C LEU A 250 -16.84 5.69 1.42
N PRO A 251 -15.65 5.38 0.82
CA PRO A 251 -15.47 4.19 -0.02
C PRO A 251 -15.82 2.90 0.71
N SER A 252 -16.10 1.80 0.02
CA SER A 252 -16.35 0.55 0.75
C SER A 252 -15.12 0.05 1.52
N LEU A 253 -15.32 -0.56 2.70
CA LEU A 253 -14.27 -1.26 3.44
C LEU A 253 -14.25 -2.72 2.97
N ALA A 254 -13.10 -3.18 2.48
CA ALA A 254 -12.89 -4.57 2.11
C ALA A 254 -12.28 -5.41 3.24
N GLY A 255 -11.65 -4.78 4.23
CA GLY A 255 -11.05 -5.46 5.38
C GLY A 255 -9.79 -4.76 5.89
N GLY A 256 -9.00 -5.48 6.69
CA GLY A 256 -7.70 -5.02 7.17
C GLY A 256 -6.61 -5.09 6.10
N VAL A 257 -5.59 -4.24 6.22
CA VAL A 257 -4.36 -4.35 5.43
C VAL A 257 -3.55 -5.51 5.98
N ALA A 258 -3.20 -6.48 5.13
CA ALA A 258 -2.26 -7.54 5.52
C ALA A 258 -0.81 -7.06 5.26
N LEU A 259 0.07 -7.18 6.24
CA LEU A 259 1.47 -6.75 6.13
C LEU A 259 2.46 -7.91 6.32
N SER A 260 3.66 -7.77 5.74
CA SER A 260 4.88 -8.47 6.11
C SER A 260 5.87 -7.50 6.70
N TYR A 261 6.84 -8.01 7.45
CA TYR A 261 8.07 -7.30 7.78
C TYR A 261 9.29 -8.08 7.32
N TYR A 262 10.36 -7.39 6.96
CA TYR A 262 11.63 -8.04 6.61
C TYR A 262 12.42 -8.39 7.87
N SER A 263 12.74 -9.68 8.05
CA SER A 263 13.44 -10.21 9.23
C SER A 263 14.70 -10.97 8.83
N LEU A 264 15.87 -10.51 9.29
CA LEU A 264 17.22 -11.08 9.08
C LEU A 264 17.60 -11.38 7.61
N VAL A 265 16.91 -12.31 6.96
CA VAL A 265 17.15 -12.80 5.59
C VAL A 265 15.87 -13.03 4.78
N SER A 266 14.68 -12.94 5.39
CA SER A 266 13.40 -13.29 4.73
C SER A 266 12.26 -12.40 5.19
N TRP A 267 11.21 -12.36 4.39
CA TRP A 267 9.96 -11.71 4.76
C TRP A 267 9.12 -12.63 5.64
N SER A 268 8.51 -12.05 6.68
CA SER A 268 7.65 -12.75 7.62
C SER A 268 6.30 -12.05 7.69
N LYS A 269 5.21 -12.81 7.78
CA LYS A 269 3.87 -12.25 7.95
C LYS A 269 3.76 -11.51 9.29
N PHE A 270 3.14 -10.34 9.28
CA PHE A 270 2.99 -9.49 10.46
C PHE A 270 1.63 -9.72 11.14
N ASP A 271 1.45 -10.92 11.69
CA ASP A 271 0.24 -11.27 12.46
C ASP A 271 0.43 -11.08 13.96
N GLU A 272 1.67 -11.20 14.45
CA GLU A 272 2.01 -11.13 15.87
C GLU A 272 2.78 -9.85 16.18
N PRO A 273 2.62 -9.27 17.39
CA PRO A 273 3.37 -8.09 17.80
C PRO A 273 4.89 -8.30 17.74
N LEU A 274 5.61 -7.32 17.18
CA LEU A 274 7.07 -7.26 17.22
C LEU A 274 7.50 -6.57 18.50
N THR A 275 8.39 -7.19 19.27
CA THR A 275 8.95 -6.60 20.50
C THR A 275 10.47 -6.55 20.42
N PHE A 276 11.07 -5.41 20.75
CA PHE A 276 12.51 -5.22 20.74
C PHE A 276 12.97 -4.30 21.88
N GLU A 277 14.16 -4.61 22.40
CA GLU A 277 14.88 -3.75 23.34
C GLU A 277 15.63 -2.66 22.58
N MET A 278 15.40 -1.41 22.96
CA MET A 278 16.07 -0.24 22.40
C MET A 278 16.88 0.45 23.50
N PRO A 279 18.19 0.21 23.59
CA PRO A 279 19.08 1.03 24.42
C PRO A 279 19.06 2.53 24.01
N PRO A 280 19.57 3.44 24.85
CA PRO A 280 19.70 4.86 24.51
C PRO A 280 20.38 5.08 23.15
N GLY A 281 19.79 5.91 22.30
CA GLY A 281 20.31 6.22 20.96
C GLY A 281 20.11 5.10 19.91
N ARG A 282 19.49 3.97 20.27
CA ARG A 282 19.18 2.92 19.30
C ARG A 282 18.18 3.43 18.27
N VAL A 283 18.50 3.25 16.99
CA VAL A 283 17.57 3.38 15.87
C VAL A 283 17.21 1.98 15.38
N GLN A 284 15.92 1.73 15.21
CA GLN A 284 15.37 0.52 14.63
C GLN A 284 14.54 0.89 13.40
N GLU A 285 14.90 0.33 12.26
CA GLU A 285 14.11 0.44 11.03
C GLU A 285 13.38 -0.89 10.81
N ILE A 286 12.09 -0.81 10.45
CA ILE A 286 11.23 -1.95 10.14
C ILE A 286 10.74 -1.75 8.72
N GLN A 287 11.22 -2.56 7.80
CA GLN A 287 10.74 -2.58 6.43
C GLN A 287 9.45 -3.39 6.37
N LEU A 288 8.38 -2.74 5.95
CA LEU A 288 7.02 -3.29 5.87
C LEU A 288 6.60 -3.43 4.42
N ALA A 289 5.87 -4.50 4.09
CA ALA A 289 5.32 -4.72 2.76
C ALA A 289 3.88 -5.20 2.80
N VAL A 290 3.05 -4.72 1.87
CA VAL A 290 1.66 -5.17 1.76
C VAL A 290 1.57 -6.57 1.18
N ARG A 291 0.82 -7.46 1.84
CA ARG A 291 0.56 -8.85 1.41
C ARG A 291 -0.79 -8.93 0.72
N ARG A 292 -0.88 -8.45 -0.53
CA ARG A 292 -2.18 -8.35 -1.25
C ARG A 292 -2.91 -9.68 -1.41
N ARG A 293 -2.18 -10.79 -1.46
CA ARG A 293 -2.76 -12.15 -1.52
C ARG A 293 -3.57 -12.52 -0.28
N ASP A 294 -3.21 -11.95 0.88
CA ASP A 294 -3.80 -12.25 2.18
C ASP A 294 -4.90 -11.22 2.53
N MET A 295 -5.14 -10.23 1.65
CA MET A 295 -6.24 -9.27 1.80
C MET A 295 -7.55 -9.86 1.25
N PRO A 296 -8.69 -9.72 1.95
CA PRO A 296 -9.98 -10.23 1.48
C PRO A 296 -10.37 -9.68 0.10
N GLN A 297 -11.01 -10.47 -0.74
CA GLN A 297 -11.55 -9.99 -2.02
C GLN A 297 -12.77 -9.10 -1.81
N SER A 298 -12.91 -8.05 -2.64
CA SER A 298 -14.07 -7.15 -2.65
C SER A 298 -14.71 -7.13 -4.03
N GLY A 299 -16.05 -7.13 -4.08
CA GLY A 299 -16.80 -6.92 -5.32
C GLY A 299 -16.85 -5.45 -5.77
N ASP A 300 -16.40 -4.52 -4.93
CA ASP A 300 -16.26 -3.10 -5.26
C ASP A 300 -14.78 -2.80 -5.62
N PRO A 301 -14.46 -2.47 -6.88
CA PRO A 301 -13.10 -2.13 -7.31
C PRO A 301 -12.51 -0.90 -6.61
N GLY A 302 -13.36 -0.01 -6.08
CA GLY A 302 -12.95 1.17 -5.33
C GLY A 302 -12.76 0.94 -3.83
N ALA A 303 -12.91 -0.30 -3.36
CA ALA A 303 -12.81 -0.63 -1.94
C ALA A 303 -11.41 -0.36 -1.36
N GLN A 304 -11.39 0.09 -0.11
CA GLN A 304 -10.17 0.33 0.64
C GLN A 304 -9.94 -0.75 1.69
N TYR A 305 -8.67 -0.96 2.03
CA TYR A 305 -8.22 -1.76 3.15
C TYR A 305 -7.62 -0.82 4.19
N GLU A 306 -7.97 -1.01 5.45
CA GLU A 306 -7.63 -0.08 6.52
C GLU A 306 -7.19 -0.82 7.78
N SER A 307 -6.11 -0.36 8.40
CA SER A 307 -5.63 -0.85 9.69
C SER A 307 -4.94 0.27 10.46
N LEU A 308 -4.64 0.01 11.72
CA LEU A 308 -3.88 0.91 12.58
C LEU A 308 -2.61 0.21 13.03
N LEU A 309 -1.46 0.83 12.88
CA LEU A 309 -0.20 0.34 13.41
C LEU A 309 0.08 1.02 14.75
N GLU A 310 -0.08 0.26 15.84
CA GLU A 310 0.25 0.74 17.17
C GLU A 310 1.74 0.56 17.44
N VAL A 311 2.39 1.62 17.90
CA VAL A 311 3.76 1.60 18.44
C VAL A 311 3.68 2.04 19.89
N SER A 312 4.00 1.15 20.82
CA SER A 312 4.01 1.44 22.26
C SER A 312 5.34 1.08 22.91
N ASP A 313 5.61 1.63 24.09
CA ASP A 313 6.73 1.19 24.91
C ASP A 313 6.35 0.92 26.37
N ASN A 314 7.26 0.29 27.10
CA ASN A 314 7.09 0.01 28.53
C ASN A 314 7.23 1.25 29.44
N LYS A 315 7.32 2.45 28.86
CA LYS A 315 7.62 3.72 29.53
C LYS A 315 6.56 4.79 29.26
N GLY A 316 5.44 4.42 28.65
CA GLY A 316 4.22 5.22 28.51
C GLY A 316 4.04 5.92 27.16
N MET A 317 4.89 5.66 26.16
CA MET A 317 4.67 6.14 24.79
C MET A 317 3.63 5.28 24.07
N LEU A 318 2.75 5.92 23.29
CA LEU A 318 1.74 5.24 22.49
C LEU A 318 1.42 6.05 21.24
N TYR A 319 1.78 5.52 20.08
CA TYR A 319 1.44 6.07 18.77
C TYR A 319 0.48 5.13 18.05
N THR A 320 -0.46 5.71 17.30
CA THR A 320 -1.36 4.95 16.43
C THR A 320 -1.24 5.50 15.02
N ILE A 321 -0.53 4.78 14.16
CA ILE A 321 -0.22 5.22 12.79
C ILE A 321 -1.26 4.63 11.84
N PRO A 322 -1.87 5.43 10.97
CA PRO A 322 -2.79 4.92 9.95
C PRO A 322 -2.10 4.04 8.89
N VAL A 323 -2.75 2.97 8.46
CA VAL A 323 -2.29 2.08 7.38
C VAL A 323 -3.40 1.81 6.37
N SER A 324 -3.14 2.09 5.09
CA SER A 324 -4.12 1.86 4.02
C SER A 324 -3.51 1.23 2.78
N ALA A 325 -4.34 0.44 2.09
CA ALA A 325 -4.01 -0.15 0.81
C ALA A 325 -5.25 -0.20 -0.10
N LYS A 326 -5.00 -0.40 -1.40
CA LYS A 326 -6.02 -0.65 -2.42
C LYS A 326 -5.59 -1.83 -3.29
N GLY A 327 -6.58 -2.46 -3.92
CA GLY A 327 -6.39 -3.61 -4.80
C GLY A 327 -6.01 -4.87 -4.04
N ALA A 328 -6.96 -5.78 -3.88
CA ALA A 328 -6.69 -7.16 -3.50
C ALA A 328 -5.85 -7.87 -4.58
N VAL A 329 -5.53 -9.15 -4.36
CA VAL A 329 -4.96 -9.96 -5.45
C VAL A 329 -5.89 -9.96 -6.68
N ASN A 330 -5.32 -9.57 -7.82
CA ASN A 330 -5.93 -9.67 -9.14
C ASN A 330 -4.93 -10.38 -10.06
N TYR A 331 -5.34 -11.53 -10.60
CA TYR A 331 -4.49 -12.34 -11.47
C TYR A 331 -4.59 -11.98 -12.95
N ALA A 332 -5.58 -11.19 -13.34
CA ALA A 332 -5.75 -10.79 -14.73
C ALA A 332 -4.52 -10.00 -15.20
N GLY A 333 -4.02 -10.32 -16.39
CA GLY A 333 -2.80 -9.72 -16.92
C GLY A 333 -1.90 -10.69 -17.68
N LEU A 334 -0.72 -10.19 -18.03
CA LEU A 334 0.34 -10.93 -18.70
C LEU A 334 1.35 -11.47 -17.69
N TRP A 335 1.55 -12.78 -17.72
CA TRP A 335 2.50 -13.51 -16.90
C TRP A 335 3.62 -14.06 -17.78
N VAL A 336 4.86 -13.74 -17.45
CA VAL A 336 6.04 -14.19 -18.20
C VAL A 336 6.99 -14.86 -17.23
N GLY A 337 7.56 -15.98 -17.65
CA GLY A 337 8.47 -16.70 -16.80
C GLY A 337 9.23 -17.80 -17.51
N THR A 338 9.84 -18.66 -16.71
CA THR A 338 10.71 -19.73 -17.20
C THR A 338 10.29 -21.05 -16.59
N VAL A 339 10.30 -22.10 -17.42
CA VAL A 339 10.25 -23.50 -17.00
C VAL A 339 11.67 -24.04 -17.03
N SER A 340 12.06 -24.74 -15.97
CA SER A 340 13.31 -25.50 -15.85
C SER A 340 12.97 -26.98 -15.77
N LEU A 341 13.16 -27.72 -16.87
CA LEU A 341 12.99 -29.17 -16.89
C LEU A 341 14.24 -29.84 -16.35
N ASP A 342 14.10 -30.57 -15.25
CA ASP A 342 15.21 -31.24 -14.57
C ASP A 342 15.07 -32.77 -14.56
N ALA A 343 13.99 -33.32 -15.12
CA ALA A 343 13.84 -34.76 -15.29
C ALA A 343 13.03 -35.14 -16.55
N VAL A 344 13.39 -36.30 -17.13
CA VAL A 344 12.76 -36.88 -18.34
C VAL A 344 12.66 -38.40 -18.21
N SER A 345 11.62 -39.00 -18.77
CA SER A 345 11.48 -40.46 -18.80
C SER A 345 12.34 -41.10 -19.89
N GLU A 346 12.78 -42.33 -19.64
CA GLU A 346 13.48 -43.15 -20.64
C GLU A 346 12.45 -43.87 -21.52
N ALA A 347 11.89 -43.21 -22.54
CA ALA A 347 10.82 -43.80 -23.37
C ALA A 347 11.21 -45.13 -24.06
N GLY A 348 12.51 -45.40 -24.25
CA GLY A 348 13.03 -46.67 -24.75
C GLY A 348 13.00 -47.81 -23.72
N ASN A 349 12.93 -47.50 -22.43
CA ASN A 349 12.94 -48.49 -21.34
C ASN A 349 11.63 -49.28 -21.32
N SER A 350 11.71 -50.59 -21.59
CA SER A 350 10.55 -51.46 -21.67
C SER A 350 9.91 -51.79 -20.31
N PHE A 351 10.63 -51.58 -19.21
CA PHE A 351 10.15 -51.88 -17.86
C PHE A 351 9.55 -50.67 -17.17
N ASP A 352 10.10 -49.47 -17.42
CA ASP A 352 9.65 -48.21 -16.83
C ASP A 352 9.81 -47.03 -17.81
N PRO A 353 8.88 -46.87 -18.77
CA PRO A 353 8.92 -45.79 -19.75
C PRO A 353 8.34 -44.46 -19.26
N VAL A 354 7.73 -44.44 -18.06
CA VAL A 354 6.93 -43.30 -17.56
C VAL A 354 7.64 -42.50 -16.48
N THR A 355 8.38 -43.16 -15.59
CA THR A 355 9.03 -42.46 -14.46
C THR A 355 10.11 -41.51 -14.97
N THR A 356 10.02 -40.25 -14.59
CA THR A 356 11.03 -39.25 -14.93
C THR A 356 12.28 -39.46 -14.09
N LYS A 357 13.45 -39.29 -14.71
CA LYS A 357 14.76 -39.39 -14.06
C LYS A 357 15.52 -38.07 -14.20
N PRO A 358 16.33 -37.68 -13.20
CA PRO A 358 17.09 -36.43 -13.25
C PRO A 358 18.00 -36.35 -14.48
N VAL A 359 18.09 -35.16 -15.08
CA VAL A 359 19.05 -34.85 -16.14
C VAL A 359 20.29 -34.16 -15.55
N ALA A 360 21.43 -34.27 -16.24
CA ALA A 360 22.67 -33.66 -15.79
C ALA A 360 22.65 -32.12 -15.85
N GLN A 361 21.90 -31.56 -16.80
CA GLN A 361 21.72 -30.11 -16.95
C GLN A 361 20.25 -29.82 -17.26
N PRO A 362 19.59 -28.97 -16.46
CA PRO A 362 18.20 -28.61 -16.72
C PRO A 362 18.04 -27.88 -18.06
N PHE A 363 16.97 -28.20 -18.78
CA PHE A 363 16.58 -27.47 -19.99
C PHE A 363 15.62 -26.34 -19.62
N ASN A 364 16.04 -25.10 -19.90
CA ASN A 364 15.29 -23.90 -19.56
C ASN A 364 14.61 -23.31 -20.80
N PHE A 365 13.32 -22.99 -20.69
CA PHE A 365 12.61 -22.25 -21.75
C PHE A 365 11.58 -21.28 -21.19
N ARG A 366 11.31 -20.22 -21.97
CA ARG A 366 10.31 -19.21 -21.60
C ARG A 366 8.90 -19.75 -21.80
N ILE A 367 8.02 -19.42 -20.85
CA ILE A 367 6.58 -19.59 -20.95
C ILE A 367 5.89 -18.22 -20.79
N ILE A 368 4.82 -18.01 -21.55
CA ILE A 368 3.99 -16.80 -21.49
C ILE A 368 2.55 -17.25 -21.27
N VAL A 369 1.92 -16.75 -20.21
CA VAL A 369 0.52 -17.01 -19.87
C VAL A 369 -0.21 -15.68 -19.81
N HIS A 370 -1.34 -15.56 -20.47
CA HIS A 370 -2.27 -14.44 -20.28
C HIS A 370 -3.48 -14.92 -19.50
N VAL A 371 -3.97 -14.10 -18.58
CA VAL A 371 -5.14 -14.36 -17.75
C VAL A 371 -6.12 -13.22 -17.97
N ASP A 372 -7.36 -13.54 -18.35
CA ASP A 372 -8.40 -12.52 -18.51
C ASP A 372 -9.08 -12.15 -17.18
N ALA A 373 -9.95 -11.14 -17.22
CA ALA A 373 -10.69 -10.67 -16.04
C ALA A 373 -11.59 -11.75 -15.39
N SER A 374 -11.91 -12.82 -16.13
CA SER A 374 -12.68 -13.97 -15.65
C SER A 374 -11.79 -15.12 -15.17
N ASN A 375 -10.48 -14.88 -14.98
CA ASN A 375 -9.46 -15.86 -14.61
C ASN A 375 -9.24 -17.01 -15.62
N ASN A 376 -9.66 -16.86 -16.87
CA ASN A 376 -9.32 -17.87 -17.89
C ASN A 376 -7.90 -17.64 -18.39
N ALA A 377 -7.08 -18.68 -18.33
CA ALA A 377 -5.69 -18.62 -18.75
C ALA A 377 -5.52 -19.11 -20.19
N ARG A 378 -4.59 -18.49 -20.91
CA ARG A 378 -4.16 -18.89 -22.26
C ARG A 378 -2.64 -18.89 -22.31
N ILE A 379 -2.04 -19.91 -22.91
CA ILE A 379 -0.60 -19.91 -23.22
C ILE A 379 -0.35 -19.24 -24.56
N LEU A 380 0.70 -18.42 -24.64
CA LEU A 380 1.03 -17.62 -25.81
C LEU A 380 2.40 -18.03 -26.38
N GLN A 381 2.52 -18.08 -27.71
CA GLN A 381 3.82 -18.17 -28.37
C GLN A 381 4.54 -16.82 -28.35
N HIS A 382 3.81 -15.72 -28.49
CA HIS A 382 4.36 -14.38 -28.43
C HIS A 382 3.30 -13.37 -28.04
N VAL A 383 3.76 -12.19 -27.62
CA VAL A 383 2.92 -11.02 -27.36
C VAL A 383 3.71 -9.75 -27.64
N SER A 384 3.07 -8.77 -28.27
CA SER A 384 3.62 -7.44 -28.55
C SER A 384 2.89 -6.41 -27.70
N LEU A 385 3.63 -5.71 -26.83
CA LEU A 385 3.14 -4.56 -26.09
C LEU A 385 3.15 -3.33 -27.00
N MET A 386 1.96 -2.75 -27.17
CA MET A 386 1.70 -1.54 -27.95
C MET A 386 0.86 -0.57 -27.10
N GLN A 387 0.53 0.61 -27.62
CA GLN A 387 -0.35 1.58 -26.95
C GLN A 387 -1.43 2.14 -27.88
N VAL A 388 -2.58 2.45 -27.28
CA VAL A 388 -3.60 3.32 -27.85
C VAL A 388 -3.30 4.74 -27.37
N GLN A 389 -3.32 5.71 -28.28
CA GLN A 389 -3.13 7.13 -27.96
C GLN A 389 -4.29 7.69 -27.17
N ALA A 390 -4.00 8.72 -26.37
CA ALA A 390 -5.05 9.48 -25.72
C ALA A 390 -5.91 10.15 -26.81
N LYS A 391 -7.24 10.05 -26.69
CA LYS A 391 -8.13 10.83 -27.53
C LYS A 391 -8.34 12.19 -26.88
N LEU A 392 -8.15 13.24 -27.67
CA LEU A 392 -8.49 14.60 -27.30
C LEU A 392 -9.91 14.92 -27.77
N GLY A 393 -10.65 15.64 -26.93
CA GLY A 393 -11.95 16.18 -27.27
C GLY A 393 -12.22 17.48 -26.52
N PRO A 394 -13.29 18.22 -26.88
CA PRO A 394 -13.62 19.49 -26.25
C PRO A 394 -13.93 19.30 -24.76
N SER A 395 -13.48 20.25 -23.93
CA SER A 395 -13.81 20.29 -22.51
C SER A 395 -15.32 20.50 -22.33
N PRO A 396 -15.98 19.78 -21.38
CA PRO A 396 -17.37 20.04 -21.03
C PRO A 396 -17.63 21.48 -20.57
N ASP A 397 -16.61 22.14 -20.01
CA ASP A 397 -16.72 23.50 -19.45
C ASP A 397 -16.32 24.58 -20.47
N ASP A 398 -15.51 24.23 -21.47
CA ASP A 398 -15.06 25.15 -22.53
C ASP A 398 -14.77 24.38 -23.84
N PRO A 399 -15.65 24.45 -24.85
CA PRO A 399 -15.48 23.69 -26.09
C PRO A 399 -14.25 24.11 -26.92
N ASP A 400 -13.63 25.26 -26.64
CA ASP A 400 -12.38 25.69 -27.30
C ASP A 400 -11.12 25.07 -26.66
N VAL A 401 -11.25 24.47 -25.47
CA VAL A 401 -10.16 23.75 -24.78
C VAL A 401 -10.25 22.26 -25.11
N GLN A 402 -9.18 21.68 -25.65
CA GLN A 402 -9.09 20.24 -25.85
C GLN A 402 -8.53 19.58 -24.58
N ILE A 403 -9.26 18.61 -24.04
CA ILE A 403 -8.83 17.76 -22.91
C ILE A 403 -8.77 16.31 -23.37
N GLU A 404 -8.02 15.49 -22.63
CA GLU A 404 -8.06 14.03 -22.83
C GLU A 404 -9.44 13.51 -22.44
N THR A 405 -10.17 12.98 -23.43
CA THR A 405 -11.48 12.32 -23.23
C THR A 405 -11.34 10.82 -23.03
N GLU A 406 -10.30 10.22 -23.61
CA GLU A 406 -9.88 8.85 -23.33
C GLU A 406 -8.36 8.85 -23.11
N PRO A 407 -7.83 8.40 -21.96
CA PRO A 407 -6.41 8.42 -21.70
C PRO A 407 -5.68 7.37 -22.55
N ALA A 408 -4.38 7.61 -22.80
CA ALA A 408 -3.51 6.63 -23.42
C ALA A 408 -3.41 5.37 -22.55
N ARG A 409 -3.32 4.20 -23.19
CA ARG A 409 -3.28 2.92 -22.47
C ARG A 409 -2.54 1.84 -23.24
N TYR A 410 -1.94 0.92 -22.49
CA TYR A 410 -1.26 -0.23 -23.05
C TYR A 410 -2.23 -1.28 -23.59
N VAL A 411 -1.84 -1.95 -24.66
CA VAL A 411 -2.53 -3.11 -25.23
C VAL A 411 -1.55 -4.24 -25.51
N LEU A 412 -2.06 -5.47 -25.48
CA LEU A 412 -1.30 -6.68 -25.73
C LEU A 412 -1.79 -7.33 -27.03
N LEU A 413 -0.91 -7.42 -28.03
CA LEU A 413 -1.23 -8.00 -29.33
C LEU A 413 -0.60 -9.40 -29.47
N THR A 414 -1.40 -10.34 -29.92
CA THR A 414 -1.00 -11.72 -30.29
C THR A 414 -1.23 -12.01 -31.77
N ASN A 415 -1.88 -11.09 -32.47
CA ASN A 415 -1.98 -11.07 -33.92
C ASN A 415 -1.14 -9.89 -34.44
N ASP A 416 -0.07 -10.19 -35.18
CA ASP A 416 0.83 -9.19 -35.75
C ASP A 416 0.15 -8.32 -36.81
N ASP A 417 -0.93 -8.79 -37.45
CA ASP A 417 -1.71 -8.01 -38.43
C ASP A 417 -2.38 -6.78 -37.81
N LEU A 418 -2.54 -6.77 -36.47
CA LEU A 418 -3.11 -5.65 -35.74
C LEU A 418 -2.09 -4.56 -35.42
N ILE A 419 -0.78 -4.83 -35.52
CA ILE A 419 0.27 -3.85 -35.18
C ILE A 419 0.08 -2.49 -35.86
N PRO A 420 -0.31 -2.38 -37.15
CA PRO A 420 -0.54 -1.09 -37.80
C PRO A 420 -1.68 -0.26 -37.21
N GLU A 421 -2.58 -0.86 -36.40
CA GLU A 421 -3.70 -0.17 -35.75
C GLU A 421 -3.29 0.52 -34.43
N TYR A 422 -2.07 0.31 -33.94
CA TYR A 422 -1.58 0.84 -32.66
C TYR A 422 -0.20 1.49 -32.80
N GLU A 423 0.23 2.19 -31.74
CA GLU A 423 1.54 2.83 -31.71
C GLU A 423 2.54 2.08 -30.83
N GLY A 424 3.82 2.25 -31.13
CA GLY A 424 4.90 1.67 -30.35
C GLY A 424 5.07 2.33 -28.97
N VAL A 425 5.53 1.54 -28.00
CA VAL A 425 5.74 1.95 -26.60
C VAL A 425 7.18 2.34 -26.29
N SER A 426 8.08 2.27 -27.28
CA SER A 426 9.49 2.57 -27.08
C SER A 426 10.11 3.17 -28.33
N LEU A 427 10.99 4.15 -28.16
CA LEU A 427 11.72 4.74 -29.28
C LEU A 427 12.92 3.87 -29.66
N ARG A 428 13.03 3.52 -30.94
CA ARG A 428 14.21 2.86 -31.52
C ARG A 428 14.50 3.51 -32.87
N ASP A 429 15.71 4.01 -33.07
CA ASP A 429 16.15 4.67 -34.31
C ASP A 429 15.20 5.78 -34.80
N GLY A 430 14.67 6.56 -33.85
CA GLY A 430 13.74 7.67 -34.14
C GLY A 430 12.31 7.24 -34.50
N LYS A 431 11.98 5.94 -34.44
CA LYS A 431 10.63 5.41 -34.65
C LYS A 431 10.10 4.77 -33.37
N LEU A 432 8.82 4.98 -33.08
CA LEU A 432 8.15 4.26 -32.01
C LEU A 432 7.88 2.82 -32.46
N VAL A 433 8.32 1.87 -31.66
CA VAL A 433 8.18 0.43 -31.88
C VAL A 433 7.58 -0.25 -30.67
N GLY A 434 6.82 -1.32 -30.91
CA GLY A 434 6.32 -2.20 -29.87
C GLY A 434 7.44 -2.99 -29.18
N ARG A 435 7.13 -3.57 -28.03
CA ARG A 435 8.02 -4.54 -27.35
C ARG A 435 7.43 -5.94 -27.46
N ARG A 436 8.12 -6.83 -28.19
CA ARG A 436 7.70 -8.23 -28.34
C ARG A 436 8.41 -9.13 -27.34
N ILE A 437 7.66 -10.03 -26.72
CA ILE A 437 8.14 -11.17 -25.94
C ILE A 437 7.74 -12.43 -26.68
N SER A 438 8.64 -13.43 -26.77
CA SER A 438 8.37 -14.69 -27.47
C SER A 438 8.84 -15.88 -26.66
N ALA A 439 8.05 -16.95 -26.70
CA ALA A 439 8.28 -18.25 -26.10
C ALA A 439 8.57 -19.27 -27.22
N PRO A 440 9.85 -19.42 -27.63
CA PRO A 440 10.21 -20.17 -28.83
C PRO A 440 9.96 -21.67 -28.71
N ALA A 441 9.76 -22.17 -27.48
CA ALA A 441 9.48 -23.58 -27.25
C ALA A 441 8.08 -23.99 -27.72
N PHE A 442 7.17 -23.05 -28.04
CA PHE A 442 5.80 -23.35 -28.47
C PHE A 442 5.61 -22.97 -29.94
N SER A 443 4.96 -23.84 -30.70
CA SER A 443 4.39 -23.49 -32.00
C SER A 443 2.89 -23.35 -31.85
N LEU A 444 2.38 -22.12 -31.91
CA LEU A 444 0.96 -21.82 -31.74
C LEU A 444 0.54 -20.79 -32.78
N THR A 445 -0.51 -21.08 -33.54
CA THR A 445 -1.10 -20.15 -34.50
C THR A 445 -2.01 -19.12 -33.84
N ALA A 446 -2.50 -19.41 -32.64
CA ALA A 446 -3.32 -18.54 -31.81
C ALA A 446 -3.10 -18.85 -30.32
N PRO A 447 -3.46 -17.94 -29.40
CA PRO A 447 -3.47 -18.22 -27.96
C PRO A 447 -4.22 -19.53 -27.64
N ALA A 448 -3.56 -20.48 -26.97
CA ALA A 448 -4.16 -21.76 -26.63
C ALA A 448 -4.73 -21.72 -25.21
N ALA A 449 -6.02 -22.06 -25.07
CA ALA A 449 -6.70 -22.07 -23.78
C ALA A 449 -6.14 -23.14 -22.83
N LEU A 450 -6.03 -22.78 -21.56
CA LEU A 450 -5.73 -23.69 -20.46
C LEU A 450 -6.99 -23.88 -19.60
N SER A 451 -7.15 -25.07 -19.04
CA SER A 451 -8.16 -25.38 -18.03
C SER A 451 -7.60 -25.18 -16.63
N GLY A 452 -8.44 -24.75 -15.68
CA GLY A 452 -8.06 -24.50 -14.29
C GLY A 452 -7.80 -23.02 -14.01
N GLN A 453 -7.07 -22.73 -12.93
CA GLN A 453 -6.84 -21.37 -12.45
C GLN A 453 -5.38 -21.13 -12.04
N ILE A 454 -4.92 -19.90 -12.28
CA ILE A 454 -3.63 -19.41 -11.83
C ILE A 454 -3.70 -19.18 -10.31
N ASN A 455 -3.02 -20.02 -9.54
CA ASN A 455 -3.02 -20.19 -8.06
C ASN A 455 -3.33 -21.62 -7.60
N SER A 456 -3.77 -22.49 -8.51
CA SER A 456 -4.05 -23.89 -8.20
C SER A 456 -3.38 -24.80 -9.22
N GLN A 457 -4.01 -25.01 -10.37
CA GLN A 457 -3.47 -25.81 -11.45
C GLN A 457 -3.93 -25.24 -12.79
N LEU A 458 -3.03 -25.23 -13.78
CA LEU A 458 -3.36 -25.00 -15.18
C LEU A 458 -2.97 -26.22 -16.01
N THR A 459 -3.88 -26.69 -16.86
CA THR A 459 -3.64 -27.82 -17.78
C THR A 459 -4.00 -27.46 -19.21
N GLY A 460 -3.30 -28.01 -20.19
CA GLY A 460 -3.62 -27.78 -21.60
C GLY A 460 -2.97 -28.83 -22.50
N THR A 461 -3.54 -29.03 -23.68
CA THR A 461 -2.95 -29.87 -24.72
C THR A 461 -2.69 -29.03 -25.96
N LEU A 462 -1.42 -28.92 -26.35
CA LEU A 462 -0.99 -28.19 -27.53
C LEU A 462 -0.76 -29.19 -28.67
N GLN A 463 -1.39 -28.97 -29.80
CA GLN A 463 -1.19 -29.79 -31.01
C GLN A 463 -0.19 -29.10 -31.92
N VAL A 464 0.77 -29.87 -32.44
CA VAL A 464 1.70 -29.43 -33.48
C VAL A 464 1.43 -30.30 -34.69
N ASP A 465 0.94 -29.67 -35.75
CA ASP A 465 0.59 -30.34 -37.00
C ASP A 465 1.84 -30.93 -37.68
N TYR A 466 1.69 -32.04 -38.41
CA TYR A 466 2.80 -32.68 -39.13
C TYR A 466 3.49 -31.77 -40.15
N LYS A 467 2.82 -30.70 -40.62
CA LYS A 467 3.40 -29.71 -41.55
C LYS A 467 3.86 -28.42 -40.87
N ASP A 468 3.76 -28.32 -39.55
CA ASP A 468 4.17 -27.13 -38.81
C ASP A 468 5.69 -26.89 -39.01
N PRO A 469 6.14 -25.67 -39.34
CA PRO A 469 7.57 -25.38 -39.55
C PRO A 469 8.47 -25.64 -38.34
N MET A 470 7.89 -25.67 -37.13
CA MET A 470 8.59 -25.96 -35.87
C MET A 470 8.44 -27.43 -35.44
N ASN A 471 7.80 -28.27 -36.26
CA ASN A 471 7.74 -29.71 -36.03
C ASN A 471 9.14 -30.32 -36.24
N PRO A 472 9.69 -31.09 -35.26
CA PRO A 472 11.04 -31.63 -35.36
C PRO A 472 11.22 -32.66 -36.49
N PHE A 473 10.15 -33.19 -37.07
CA PHE A 473 10.23 -34.07 -38.25
C PHE A 473 10.37 -33.31 -39.57
N VAL A 474 10.10 -32.00 -39.58
CA VAL A 474 10.06 -31.18 -40.78
C VAL A 474 11.39 -30.45 -41.00
N HIS A 475 11.98 -30.65 -42.17
CA HIS A 475 13.17 -29.97 -42.65
C HIS A 475 12.90 -29.38 -44.04
N ALA A 476 12.67 -28.07 -44.10
CA ALA A 476 12.25 -27.36 -45.32
C ALA A 476 13.16 -27.58 -46.56
N PHE A 477 14.43 -27.93 -46.36
CA PHE A 477 15.41 -28.11 -47.43
C PHE A 477 15.87 -29.55 -47.65
N HIS A 478 15.33 -30.51 -46.89
CA HIS A 478 15.65 -31.92 -47.09
C HIS A 478 14.53 -32.58 -47.92
N PRO A 479 14.85 -33.21 -49.08
CA PRO A 479 13.84 -33.80 -49.97
C PRO A 479 12.90 -34.78 -49.27
N ASP A 480 13.42 -35.59 -48.35
CA ASP A 480 12.66 -36.65 -47.67
C ASP A 480 11.98 -36.21 -46.35
N HIS A 481 12.00 -34.91 -46.03
CA HIS A 481 11.46 -34.37 -44.76
C HIS A 481 10.76 -33.01 -44.95
N ASN A 482 10.34 -32.67 -46.15
CA ASN A 482 9.67 -31.41 -46.46
C ASN A 482 8.14 -31.59 -46.60
N ASN A 483 7.65 -32.82 -46.48
CA ASN A 483 6.28 -33.26 -46.71
C ASN A 483 5.78 -32.95 -48.14
N LEU A 484 6.66 -32.98 -49.13
CA LEU A 484 6.33 -32.80 -50.55
C LEU A 484 6.70 -34.05 -51.35
N ASP A 485 5.99 -34.27 -52.45
CA ASP A 485 6.35 -35.34 -53.37
C ASP A 485 7.71 -35.09 -54.06
N GLU A 486 8.23 -36.11 -54.77
CA GLU A 486 9.55 -36.05 -55.44
C GLU A 486 9.70 -34.87 -56.43
N ARG A 487 8.58 -34.27 -56.86
CA ARG A 487 8.53 -33.13 -57.77
C ARG A 487 8.34 -31.79 -57.07
N TYR A 488 8.15 -31.77 -55.75
CA TYR A 488 7.85 -30.59 -54.96
C TYR A 488 6.53 -29.90 -55.40
N GLU A 489 5.58 -30.66 -55.95
CA GLU A 489 4.32 -30.17 -56.51
C GLU A 489 3.13 -30.44 -55.58
N GLN A 490 3.17 -31.53 -54.80
CA GLN A 490 2.05 -31.95 -53.95
C GLN A 490 2.47 -32.19 -52.51
N GLN A 491 1.61 -31.80 -51.58
CA GLN A 491 1.75 -32.08 -50.15
C GLN A 491 1.48 -33.57 -49.88
N LEU A 492 2.45 -34.26 -49.26
CA LEU A 492 2.28 -35.63 -48.79
C LEU A 492 1.40 -35.69 -47.54
N PRO A 493 0.62 -36.78 -47.35
CA PRO A 493 -0.18 -36.96 -46.15
C PRO A 493 0.68 -37.23 -44.91
N GLU A 494 0.10 -37.00 -43.74
CA GLU A 494 0.70 -37.32 -42.45
C GLU A 494 1.16 -38.78 -42.35
N GLY A 495 2.30 -38.99 -41.70
CA GLY A 495 2.88 -40.28 -41.39
C GLY A 495 3.73 -40.90 -42.50
N VAL A 496 3.85 -40.22 -43.65
CA VAL A 496 4.83 -40.57 -44.70
C VAL A 496 6.23 -40.08 -44.31
N GLU A 497 6.38 -38.78 -44.11
CA GLU A 497 7.67 -38.17 -43.70
C GLU A 497 7.63 -37.58 -42.28
N SER A 498 6.49 -37.01 -41.89
CA SER A 498 6.32 -36.33 -40.60
C SER A 498 5.04 -36.76 -39.90
N TYR A 499 5.02 -36.64 -38.56
CA TYR A 499 3.87 -36.92 -37.71
C TYR A 499 3.45 -35.68 -36.93
N SER A 500 2.15 -35.48 -36.73
CA SER A 500 1.68 -34.54 -35.74
C SER A 500 1.97 -35.09 -34.34
N PHE A 501 2.22 -34.20 -33.40
CA PHE A 501 2.41 -34.59 -32.02
C PHE A 501 1.70 -33.62 -31.08
N SER A 502 1.45 -34.08 -29.87
CA SER A 502 0.77 -33.30 -28.84
C SER A 502 1.62 -33.15 -27.59
N ARG A 503 1.43 -32.01 -26.94
CA ARG A 503 2.09 -31.63 -25.69
C ARG A 503 1.03 -31.39 -24.63
N ALA A 504 0.83 -32.36 -23.74
CA ALA A 504 -0.05 -32.19 -22.58
C ALA A 504 0.76 -31.58 -21.44
N ILE A 505 0.47 -30.34 -21.08
CA ILE A 505 1.20 -29.53 -20.10
C ILE A 505 0.36 -29.38 -18.84
N THR A 506 1.01 -29.44 -17.68
CA THR A 506 0.41 -29.15 -16.37
C THR A 506 1.34 -28.28 -15.54
N LEU A 507 0.81 -27.15 -15.07
CA LEU A 507 1.43 -26.22 -14.14
C LEU A 507 0.71 -26.38 -12.78
N ASN A 508 1.38 -26.96 -11.80
CA ASN A 508 0.89 -27.05 -10.42
C ASN A 508 1.47 -25.90 -9.61
N PHE A 509 0.64 -24.95 -9.17
CA PHE A 509 1.08 -23.78 -8.44
C PHE A 509 1.33 -24.12 -6.97
N ALA A 510 2.46 -23.68 -6.43
CA ALA A 510 2.80 -23.87 -5.03
C ALA A 510 2.16 -22.74 -4.19
N GLU A 511 1.55 -23.13 -3.07
CA GLU A 511 0.92 -22.20 -2.12
C GLU A 511 1.95 -21.24 -1.50
N GLN A 512 3.14 -21.75 -1.21
CA GLN A 512 4.26 -20.99 -0.67
C GLN A 512 5.43 -20.98 -1.65
N ASP A 513 6.25 -19.95 -1.52
CA ASP A 513 7.48 -19.82 -2.29
C ASP A 513 8.41 -21.02 -2.02
N PRO A 514 8.79 -21.81 -3.04
CA PRO A 514 9.69 -22.96 -2.85
C PRO A 514 11.05 -22.58 -2.26
N GLU A 515 11.49 -21.33 -2.45
CA GLU A 515 12.74 -20.81 -1.85
C GLU A 515 12.56 -20.34 -0.40
N SER A 516 11.31 -20.34 0.10
CA SER A 516 10.96 -19.96 1.47
C SER A 516 11.44 -18.57 1.88
N LEU A 517 11.53 -17.64 0.92
CA LEU A 517 11.95 -16.25 1.18
C LEU A 517 10.81 -15.38 1.75
N GLY A 518 9.58 -15.92 1.78
CA GLY A 518 8.40 -15.28 2.35
C GLY A 518 7.89 -14.06 1.57
N LEU A 519 8.34 -13.92 0.33
CA LEU A 519 8.13 -12.78 -0.57
C LEU A 519 6.68 -12.24 -0.51
N PRO A 520 6.46 -10.95 -0.20
CA PRO A 520 5.13 -10.33 -0.14
C PRO A 520 4.36 -10.42 -1.46
N GLU A 521 5.08 -10.45 -2.58
CA GLU A 521 4.56 -10.58 -3.94
C GLU A 521 4.15 -12.02 -4.33
N TRP A 522 4.56 -13.03 -3.55
CA TRP A 522 4.24 -14.44 -3.86
C TRP A 522 2.75 -14.69 -3.76
N GLY A 523 2.12 -15.20 -4.83
CA GLY A 523 0.68 -15.39 -4.92
C GLY A 523 -0.08 -14.16 -5.41
N TYR A 524 0.59 -13.07 -5.78
CA TYR A 524 -0.02 -11.85 -6.32
C TYR A 524 0.64 -11.38 -7.63
N GLU A 525 1.96 -11.21 -7.63
CA GLU A 525 2.76 -10.80 -8.80
C GLU A 525 3.84 -11.80 -9.14
N LEU A 526 4.21 -12.66 -8.21
CA LEU A 526 5.12 -13.78 -8.42
C LEU A 526 4.40 -15.06 -8.09
N VAL A 527 4.47 -16.05 -8.97
CA VAL A 527 3.92 -17.39 -8.74
C VAL A 527 4.88 -18.43 -9.31
N GLY A 528 4.73 -19.68 -8.91
CA GLY A 528 5.56 -20.76 -9.41
C GLY A 528 5.13 -22.09 -8.82
N GLY A 529 5.84 -23.15 -9.16
CA GLY A 529 5.57 -24.49 -8.65
C GLY A 529 6.12 -25.57 -9.57
N ALA A 530 5.45 -26.72 -9.59
CA ALA A 530 5.89 -27.89 -10.36
C ALA A 530 5.32 -27.88 -11.78
N TYR A 531 6.19 -28.12 -12.76
CA TYR A 531 5.83 -28.31 -14.16
C TYR A 531 5.87 -29.79 -14.49
N SER A 532 4.90 -30.27 -15.25
CA SER A 532 4.96 -31.58 -15.88
C SER A 532 4.42 -31.52 -17.31
N GLU A 533 4.99 -32.34 -18.18
CA GLU A 533 4.60 -32.40 -19.57
C GLU A 533 4.67 -33.84 -20.10
N LYS A 534 3.72 -34.18 -20.97
CA LYS A 534 3.68 -35.43 -21.71
C LYS A 534 3.66 -35.15 -23.20
N LEU A 535 4.64 -35.65 -23.93
CA LEU A 535 4.72 -35.61 -25.39
C LEU A 535 4.22 -36.92 -25.97
N THR A 536 3.24 -36.85 -26.87
CA THR A 536 2.68 -38.00 -27.59
C THR A 536 2.84 -37.79 -29.09
N GLY A 537 3.43 -38.76 -29.81
CA GLY A 537 3.60 -38.72 -31.28
C GLY A 537 5.02 -38.47 -31.77
N VAL A 538 5.91 -37.90 -30.94
CA VAL A 538 7.35 -37.74 -31.28
C VAL A 538 8.11 -39.07 -31.21
N HIS A 539 7.63 -40.00 -30.39
CA HIS A 539 8.19 -41.33 -30.21
C HIS A 539 7.04 -42.34 -30.11
N VAL A 540 7.32 -43.62 -30.36
CA VAL A 540 6.31 -44.71 -30.31
C VAL A 540 5.69 -44.90 -28.92
N ARG A 541 6.37 -44.42 -27.88
CA ARG A 541 5.86 -44.29 -26.51
C ARG A 541 5.92 -42.84 -26.08
N ASP A 542 4.96 -42.44 -25.25
CA ASP A 542 4.92 -41.11 -24.65
C ASP A 542 6.24 -40.79 -23.91
N ILE A 543 6.68 -39.53 -24.03
CA ILE A 543 7.82 -39.01 -23.27
C ILE A 543 7.26 -38.13 -22.15
N HIS A 544 7.66 -38.42 -20.92
CA HIS A 544 7.25 -37.65 -19.74
C HIS A 544 8.39 -36.76 -19.28
N MET A 545 8.08 -35.53 -18.91
CA MET A 545 9.05 -34.54 -18.43
C MET A 545 8.50 -33.86 -17.17
N SER A 546 9.39 -33.49 -16.26
CA SER A 546 9.04 -32.74 -15.06
C SER A 546 10.11 -31.72 -14.70
N GLY A 547 9.72 -30.75 -13.89
CA GLY A 547 10.62 -29.73 -13.34
C GLY A 547 9.86 -28.67 -12.58
N THR A 548 10.38 -27.45 -12.59
CA THR A 548 9.78 -26.30 -11.88
C THR A 548 9.55 -25.13 -12.82
N PHE A 549 8.66 -24.22 -12.43
CA PHE A 549 8.46 -22.96 -13.13
C PHE A 549 8.32 -21.79 -12.16
N ARG A 550 8.66 -20.59 -12.63
CA ARG A 550 8.28 -19.32 -12.02
C ARG A 550 7.72 -18.37 -13.07
N LEU A 551 6.67 -17.64 -12.71
CA LEU A 551 6.03 -16.60 -13.52
C LEU A 551 5.98 -15.30 -12.73
N THR A 552 6.24 -14.19 -13.40
CA THR A 552 6.04 -12.84 -12.89
C THR A 552 4.94 -12.17 -13.70
N LYS A 553 3.99 -11.52 -13.03
CA LYS A 553 3.00 -10.65 -13.68
C LYS A 553 3.72 -9.37 -14.10
N VAL A 554 3.79 -9.15 -15.41
CA VAL A 554 4.52 -8.02 -15.99
C VAL A 554 3.61 -6.89 -16.44
N MET A 555 2.32 -7.16 -16.65
CA MET A 555 1.30 -6.17 -17.03
C MET A 555 -0.07 -6.58 -16.50
N ASP A 556 -0.90 -5.62 -16.08
CA ASP A 556 -2.27 -5.84 -15.59
C ASP A 556 -3.35 -5.74 -16.70
N VAL A 557 -2.97 -5.88 -17.98
CA VAL A 557 -3.91 -5.75 -19.11
C VAL A 557 -4.72 -7.04 -19.27
N PRO A 558 -6.05 -7.05 -19.03
CA PRO A 558 -6.85 -8.27 -18.97
C PRO A 558 -7.34 -8.73 -20.34
N VAL A 559 -7.08 -7.98 -21.42
CA VAL A 559 -7.58 -8.25 -22.77
C VAL A 559 -6.40 -8.39 -23.74
N LEU A 560 -6.49 -9.40 -24.61
CA LEU A 560 -5.61 -9.55 -25.78
C LEU A 560 -6.32 -8.97 -27.00
N ASN A 561 -5.57 -8.35 -27.90
CA ASN A 561 -6.06 -7.82 -29.19
C ASN A 561 -7.23 -6.82 -29.01
N ASP A 562 -7.14 -6.00 -27.97
CA ASP A 562 -8.23 -5.12 -27.54
C ASP A 562 -8.77 -4.19 -28.65
N GLY A 563 -10.07 -4.28 -28.92
CA GLY A 563 -10.74 -3.58 -30.01
C GLY A 563 -11.10 -4.48 -31.20
N ARG A 564 -10.79 -5.78 -31.14
CA ARG A 564 -11.06 -6.76 -32.20
C ARG A 564 -11.57 -8.10 -31.69
#